data_AF-A0AB39UT73-F1
#
_entry.id   AF-A0AB39UT73-F1
#
_cell.length_a   1.000
_cell.length_b   1.000
_cell.length_c   1.000
_cell.angle_alpha   90.00
_cell.angle_beta   90.00
_cell.angle_gamma   90.00
#
_symmetry.space_group_name_H-M   'P 1'
#
loop_
_entity.id
_entity.type
_entity.pdbx_description
1 polymer ?
#
loop_
_entity_poly.entity_id
_entity_poly.type
_entity_poly.pdbx_seq_one_letter_code
_entity_poly.pdbx_strand_id
1 'polypeptide(L)'
;MFGLFKTKSKPEIKRGSEAPVEPFEILLPEELTQGQIPDLRIGSKVLDILRANENDVQTLEIFEGMPVVNSNNAQLKEFANVVNGAKQTPALKEQIGLMCFAPKTPDSLGVLCCLVNGVLHEFHIANRGGGATLNYQFTRVVHAKA
;
A
#
# COMPACT_ATOMS: atom_id res chain seq x y z
N MET A 1 -62.77 10.35 8.28
CA MET A 1 -61.59 10.23 9.15
C MET A 1 -60.39 9.82 8.33
N PHE A 2 -59.24 10.41 8.71
CA PHE A 2 -57.89 10.35 8.17
C PHE A 2 -57.38 9.01 7.60
N GLY A 3 -56.50 9.13 6.60
CA GLY A 3 -55.65 8.04 6.11
C GLY A 3 -54.70 8.46 5.00
N LEU A 4 -53.66 9.22 5.35
CA LEU A 4 -52.66 9.82 4.47
C LEU A 4 -51.89 8.84 3.54
N PHE A 5 -51.54 9.38 2.36
CA PHE A 5 -50.59 8.86 1.38
C PHE A 5 -49.27 8.35 1.98
N LYS A 6 -48.73 7.24 1.46
CA LYS A 6 -47.29 6.95 1.50
C LYS A 6 -46.80 6.65 0.08
N THR A 7 -46.36 7.71 -0.60
CA THR A 7 -45.50 7.63 -1.78
C THR A 7 -44.19 6.95 -1.37
N LYS A 8 -43.80 5.89 -2.08
CA LYS A 8 -42.50 5.24 -1.91
C LYS A 8 -41.41 6.24 -2.29
N SER A 9 -40.70 6.76 -1.30
CA SER A 9 -39.48 7.53 -1.53
C SER A 9 -38.44 6.64 -2.21
N LYS A 10 -38.13 6.93 -3.48
CA LYS A 10 -36.95 6.36 -4.14
C LYS A 10 -35.72 6.82 -3.35
N PRO A 11 -34.73 5.94 -3.08
CA PRO A 11 -33.49 6.37 -2.46
C PRO A 11 -32.80 7.37 -3.41
N GLU A 12 -32.70 8.62 -2.97
CA GLU A 12 -31.83 9.59 -3.61
C GLU A 12 -30.39 9.12 -3.41
N ILE A 13 -29.78 8.63 -4.49
CA ILE A 13 -28.34 8.45 -4.55
C ILE A 13 -27.77 9.86 -4.50
N LYS A 14 -27.38 10.31 -3.31
CA LYS A 14 -26.47 11.45 -3.17
C LYS A 14 -25.23 11.06 -3.94
N ARG A 15 -25.07 11.57 -5.17
CA ARG A 15 -23.77 11.63 -5.82
C ARG A 15 -22.93 12.47 -4.88
N GLY A 16 -22.16 11.80 -4.03
CA GLY A 16 -21.12 12.45 -3.26
C GLY A 16 -20.35 13.29 -4.26
N SER A 17 -20.08 14.55 -3.92
CA SER A 17 -19.13 15.37 -4.66
C SER A 17 -17.90 14.48 -4.88
N GLU A 18 -17.71 14.02 -6.12
CA GLU A 18 -16.50 13.33 -6.52
C GLU A 18 -15.41 14.38 -6.41
N ALA A 19 -14.80 14.47 -5.22
CA ALA A 19 -13.53 15.13 -5.08
C ALA A 19 -12.64 14.51 -6.17
N PRO A 20 -11.95 15.33 -6.98
CA PRO A 20 -11.11 14.81 -8.05
C PRO A 20 -10.17 13.77 -7.45
N VAL A 21 -10.31 12.52 -7.90
CA VAL A 21 -9.44 11.43 -7.46
C VAL A 21 -8.06 11.75 -8.02
N GLU A 22 -7.14 12.09 -7.12
CA GLU A 22 -5.77 12.40 -7.51
C GLU A 22 -5.15 11.19 -8.21
N PRO A 23 -4.55 11.35 -9.39
CA PRO A 23 -3.90 10.25 -10.08
C PRO A 23 -2.75 9.72 -9.20
N PHE A 24 -2.85 8.44 -8.86
CA PHE A 24 -1.82 7.68 -8.15
C PHE A 24 -1.12 6.79 -9.18
N GLU A 25 0.12 7.15 -9.51
CA GLU A 25 0.92 6.44 -10.49
C GLU A 25 2.00 5.63 -9.78
N ILE A 26 2.06 4.33 -10.10
CA ILE A 26 3.09 3.44 -9.57
C ILE A 26 4.23 3.43 -10.58
N LEU A 27 5.44 3.71 -10.10
CA LEU A 27 6.64 3.58 -10.91
C LEU A 27 7.18 2.16 -10.77
N LEU A 28 7.48 1.52 -11.90
CA LEU A 28 7.98 0.15 -11.95
C LEU A 28 9.37 0.12 -12.61
N PRO A 29 10.24 -0.84 -12.24
CA PRO A 29 11.47 -1.13 -12.97
C PRO A 29 11.21 -1.38 -14.47
N GLU A 30 12.12 -0.93 -15.33
CA GLU A 30 11.96 -1.00 -16.79
C GLU A 30 11.75 -2.44 -17.28
N GLU A 31 12.39 -3.41 -16.62
CA GLU A 31 12.31 -4.83 -16.95
C GLU A 31 10.88 -5.37 -16.85
N LEU A 32 10.05 -4.80 -15.98
CA LEU A 32 8.64 -5.18 -15.83
C LEU A 32 7.71 -4.47 -16.82
N THR A 33 8.17 -3.38 -17.43
CA THR A 33 7.39 -2.62 -18.42
C THR A 33 7.49 -3.20 -19.83
N GLN A 34 8.48 -4.07 -20.07
CA GLN A 34 8.75 -4.68 -21.38
C GLN A 34 7.92 -5.95 -21.65
N GLY A 35 7.12 -6.39 -20.69
CA GLY A 35 6.31 -7.62 -20.77
C GLY A 35 4.84 -7.42 -20.35
N GLN A 36 4.19 -8.51 -19.96
CA GLN A 36 2.86 -8.44 -19.34
C GLN A 36 2.99 -7.84 -17.95
N ILE A 37 2.22 -6.79 -17.66
CA ILE A 37 2.19 -6.18 -16.34
C ILE A 37 1.67 -7.21 -15.32
N PRO A 38 2.43 -7.52 -14.25
CA PRO A 38 2.02 -8.48 -13.23
C PRO A 38 0.83 -7.97 -12.41
N ASP A 39 0.13 -8.86 -11.69
CA ASP A 39 -0.83 -8.43 -10.68
C ASP A 39 -0.08 -7.74 -9.53
N LEU A 40 -0.38 -6.46 -9.32
CA LEU A 40 0.23 -5.62 -8.27
C LEU A 40 -0.80 -5.10 -7.27
N ARG A 41 -2.00 -5.68 -7.21
CA ARG A 41 -3.11 -5.14 -6.40
C ARG A 41 -2.83 -5.07 -4.90
N ILE A 42 -2.09 -6.03 -4.34
CA ILE A 42 -1.75 -6.06 -2.92
C ILE A 42 -0.59 -5.10 -2.63
N GLY A 43 0.47 -5.15 -3.45
CA GLY A 43 1.64 -4.27 -3.34
C GLY A 43 1.31 -2.80 -3.54
N SER A 44 0.49 -2.48 -4.55
CA SER A 44 -0.01 -1.12 -4.80
C SER A 44 -0.79 -0.56 -3.62
N LYS A 45 -1.59 -1.40 -2.94
CA LYS A 45 -2.32 -0.95 -1.75
C LYS A 45 -1.38 -0.67 -0.57
N VAL A 46 -0.31 -1.45 -0.40
CA VAL A 46 0.74 -1.10 0.57
C VAL A 46 1.34 0.25 0.24
N LEU A 47 1.73 0.49 -1.01
CA LEU A 47 2.33 1.78 -1.42
C LEU A 47 1.38 2.96 -1.19
N ASP A 48 0.09 2.79 -1.51
CA ASP A 48 -0.96 3.78 -1.22
C ASP A 48 -1.07 4.07 0.29
N ILE A 49 -1.03 3.04 1.14
CA ILE A 49 -1.06 3.20 2.60
C ILE A 49 0.20 3.90 3.12
N LEU A 50 1.38 3.56 2.58
CA LEU A 50 2.66 4.16 2.97
C LEU A 50 2.67 5.67 2.64
N ARG A 51 2.20 6.05 1.45
CA ARG A 51 2.17 7.47 1.03
C ARG A 51 1.16 8.31 1.81
N ALA A 52 0.04 7.73 2.21
CA ALA A 52 -1.01 8.44 2.95
C ALA A 52 -0.62 8.68 4.42
N ASN A 53 0.35 7.94 4.94
CA ASN A 53 0.81 8.07 6.32
C ASN A 53 1.96 9.08 6.43
N GLU A 54 1.84 10.03 7.36
CA GLU A 54 2.81 11.12 7.56
C GLU A 54 4.12 10.66 8.21
N ASN A 55 4.18 9.44 8.80
CA ASN A 55 5.39 8.96 9.45
C ASN A 55 6.48 8.66 8.41
N ASP A 56 7.68 9.18 8.68
CA ASP A 56 8.86 8.91 7.86
C ASP A 56 9.28 7.44 7.93
N VAL A 57 9.11 6.79 9.09
CA VAL A 57 9.47 5.39 9.29
C VAL A 57 8.24 4.58 9.63
N GLN A 58 7.95 3.58 8.80
CA GLN A 58 6.83 2.68 8.94
C GLN A 58 7.33 1.23 8.99
N THR A 59 6.78 0.39 9.84
CA THR A 59 7.22 -1.00 10.01
C THR A 59 6.10 -1.97 9.66
N LEU A 60 6.43 -3.16 9.18
CA LEU A 60 5.49 -4.24 8.96
C LEU A 60 6.13 -5.57 9.31
N GLU A 61 5.52 -6.29 10.24
CA GLU A 61 5.90 -7.63 10.64
C GLU A 61 4.71 -8.57 10.48
N ILE A 62 4.88 -9.69 9.77
CA ILE A 62 3.86 -10.71 9.55
C ILE A 62 4.46 -12.09 9.83
N PHE A 63 3.76 -12.89 10.64
CA PHE A 63 4.06 -14.29 10.86
C PHE A 63 3.06 -15.16 10.09
N GLU A 64 3.50 -15.78 9.01
CA GLU A 64 2.64 -16.64 8.21
C GLU A 64 2.18 -17.86 9.02
N GLY A 65 0.89 -18.21 8.89
CA GLY A 65 0.28 -19.30 9.65
C GLY A 65 -0.10 -18.93 11.09
N MET A 66 0.23 -17.71 11.54
CA MET A 66 -0.20 -17.17 12.83
C MET A 66 -1.05 -15.91 12.62
N PRO A 67 -2.08 -15.64 13.44
CA PRO A 67 -2.89 -14.42 13.34
C PRO A 67 -2.15 -13.22 13.97
N VAL A 68 -0.85 -13.05 13.65
CA VAL A 68 0.03 -12.05 14.26
C VAL A 68 0.59 -11.15 13.18
N VAL A 69 0.20 -9.87 13.25
CA VAL A 69 0.70 -8.79 12.41
C VAL A 69 1.00 -7.58 13.29
N ASN A 70 2.21 -7.03 13.18
CA ASN A 70 2.62 -5.81 13.88
C ASN A 70 3.03 -4.73 12.88
N SER A 71 2.62 -3.50 13.16
CA SER A 71 3.03 -2.31 12.40
C SER A 71 2.80 -1.07 13.27
N ASN A 72 3.65 -0.06 13.12
CA ASN A 72 3.43 1.27 13.69
C ASN A 72 2.49 2.13 12.82
N ASN A 73 2.07 1.64 11.65
CA ASN A 73 1.02 2.23 10.81
C ASN A 73 -0.27 1.39 10.97
N ALA A 74 -1.31 1.98 11.56
CA ALA A 74 -2.57 1.29 11.85
C ALA A 74 -3.27 0.76 10.59
N GLN A 75 -3.30 1.53 9.51
CA GLN A 75 -3.91 1.11 8.24
C GLN A 75 -3.12 -0.04 7.60
N LEU A 76 -1.79 0.02 7.69
CA LEU A 76 -0.92 -1.05 7.19
C LEU A 76 -1.12 -2.33 8.00
N LYS A 77 -1.24 -2.22 9.34
CA LYS A 77 -1.55 -3.34 10.23
C LYS A 77 -2.88 -3.99 9.86
N GLU A 78 -3.94 -3.21 9.69
CA GLU A 78 -5.28 -3.72 9.37
C GLU A 78 -5.29 -4.44 8.03
N PHE A 79 -4.73 -3.78 7.00
CA PHE A 79 -4.61 -4.38 5.67
C PHE A 79 -3.80 -5.68 5.70
N ALA A 80 -2.64 -5.68 6.36
CA ALA A 80 -1.80 -6.86 6.47
C ALA A 80 -2.46 -8.00 7.27
N ASN A 81 -3.33 -7.72 8.24
CA ASN A 81 -4.13 -8.75 8.90
C ASN A 81 -5.07 -9.45 7.92
N VAL A 82 -5.71 -8.70 7.02
CA VAL A 82 -6.58 -9.28 5.97
C VAL A 82 -5.75 -10.12 4.99
N VAL A 83 -4.60 -9.61 4.55
CA VAL A 83 -3.67 -10.34 3.67
C VAL A 83 -3.22 -11.65 4.32
N ASN A 84 -2.83 -11.61 5.59
CA ASN A 84 -2.36 -12.79 6.31
C ASN A 84 -3.49 -13.80 6.54
N GLY A 85 -4.69 -13.34 6.94
CA GLY A 85 -5.87 -14.19 7.08
C GLY A 85 -6.31 -14.86 5.78
N ALA A 86 -6.10 -14.18 4.64
CA ALA A 86 -6.33 -14.72 3.30
C ALA A 86 -5.18 -15.61 2.79
N LYS A 87 -4.11 -15.82 3.58
CA LYS A 87 -2.90 -16.56 3.20
C LYS A 87 -2.24 -15.99 1.94
N GLN A 88 -2.27 -14.68 1.78
CA GLN A 88 -1.69 -13.94 0.64
C GLN A 88 -0.34 -13.29 0.97
N THR A 89 0.27 -13.66 2.11
CA THR A 89 1.59 -13.14 2.53
C THR A 89 2.70 -13.39 1.50
N PRO A 90 2.79 -14.57 0.85
CA PRO A 90 3.76 -14.78 -0.23
C PRO A 90 3.53 -13.87 -1.44
N ALA A 91 2.27 -13.69 -1.85
CA ALA A 91 1.91 -12.81 -2.95
C ALA A 91 2.23 -11.34 -2.63
N LEU A 92 1.99 -10.90 -1.39
CA LEU A 92 2.40 -9.57 -0.93
C LEU A 92 3.92 -9.38 -1.06
N LYS A 93 4.70 -10.36 -0.58
CA LYS A 93 6.17 -10.32 -0.64
C LYS A 93 6.66 -10.21 -2.09
N GLU A 94 6.11 -11.03 -2.97
CA GLU A 94 6.43 -11.03 -4.40
C GLU A 94 6.08 -9.69 -5.06
N GLN A 95 4.87 -9.18 -4.85
CA GLN A 95 4.43 -7.92 -5.45
C GLN A 95 5.26 -6.72 -4.97
N ILE A 96 5.63 -6.67 -3.68
CA ILE A 96 6.59 -5.65 -3.19
C ILE A 96 7.92 -5.80 -3.91
N GLY A 97 8.45 -7.03 -4.04
CA GLY A 97 9.71 -7.29 -4.73
C GLY A 97 9.71 -6.88 -6.19
N LEU A 98 8.61 -7.12 -6.91
CA LEU A 98 8.44 -6.67 -8.30
C LEU A 98 8.41 -5.14 -8.41
N MET A 99 7.75 -4.46 -7.49
CA MET A 99 7.66 -3.00 -7.49
C MET A 99 8.96 -2.30 -7.06
N CYS A 100 9.92 -3.03 -6.49
CA CYS A 100 11.16 -2.45 -5.99
C CYS A 100 12.13 -2.11 -7.12
N PHE A 101 12.59 -0.86 -7.15
CA PHE A 101 13.85 -0.51 -7.80
C PHE A 101 15.02 -1.11 -7.02
N ALA A 102 16.05 -1.53 -7.76
CA ALA A 102 17.20 -2.22 -7.18
C ALA A 102 17.86 -1.42 -6.05
N PRO A 103 18.29 -2.09 -4.96
CA PRO A 103 18.90 -1.42 -3.82
C PRO A 103 20.24 -0.78 -4.19
N LYS A 104 20.52 0.40 -3.62
CA LYS A 104 21.84 1.05 -3.73
C LYS A 104 22.79 0.66 -2.60
N THR A 105 22.30 -0.01 -1.55
CA THR A 105 23.08 -0.41 -0.37
C THR A 105 22.83 -1.88 -0.02
N PRO A 106 23.79 -2.59 0.61
CA PRO A 106 23.69 -4.03 0.90
C PRO A 106 22.52 -4.41 1.83
N ASP A 107 22.14 -3.52 2.74
CA ASP A 107 21.10 -3.77 3.74
C ASP A 107 19.68 -3.42 3.23
N SER A 108 19.59 -2.90 2.01
CA SER A 108 18.33 -2.49 1.40
C SER A 108 17.71 -3.62 0.58
N LEU A 109 16.39 -3.77 0.67
CA LEU A 109 15.61 -4.63 -0.22
C LEU A 109 15.18 -3.92 -1.51
N GLY A 110 15.47 -2.63 -1.65
CA GLY A 110 15.06 -1.80 -2.78
C GLY A 110 14.26 -0.56 -2.35
N VAL A 111 13.68 0.11 -3.34
CA VAL A 111 12.89 1.34 -3.17
C VAL A 111 11.55 1.20 -3.90
N LEU A 112 10.45 1.52 -3.22
CA LEU A 112 9.14 1.70 -3.86
C LEU A 112 8.95 3.17 -4.23
N CYS A 113 8.46 3.42 -5.44
CA CYS A 113 8.26 4.77 -5.94
C CYS A 113 6.84 4.95 -6.49
N CYS A 114 6.22 6.08 -6.16
CA CYS A 114 4.96 6.51 -6.78
C CYS A 114 4.96 8.02 -7.03
N LEU A 115 4.14 8.45 -8.00
CA LEU A 115 3.82 9.85 -8.23
C LEU A 115 2.38 10.13 -7.80
N VAL A 116 2.20 11.23 -7.07
CA VAL A 116 0.90 11.80 -6.74
C VAL A 116 0.92 13.26 -7.15
N ASN A 117 0.07 13.66 -8.10
CA ASN A 117 0.07 15.01 -8.66
C ASN A 117 1.46 15.48 -9.13
N GLY A 118 2.26 14.56 -9.70
CA GLY A 118 3.64 14.83 -10.14
C GLY A 118 4.67 14.93 -9.00
N VAL A 119 4.27 14.72 -7.74
CA VAL A 119 5.19 14.65 -6.60
C VAL A 119 5.67 13.22 -6.42
N LEU A 120 7.00 13.04 -6.46
CA LEU A 120 7.64 11.75 -6.24
C LEU A 120 7.70 11.40 -4.76
N HIS A 121 7.16 10.23 -4.42
CA HIS A 121 7.29 9.61 -3.11
C HIS A 121 8.15 8.36 -3.23
N GLU A 122 9.22 8.29 -2.46
CA GLU A 122 10.13 7.15 -2.41
C GLU A 122 10.14 6.53 -1.02
N PHE A 123 10.11 5.20 -0.96
CA PHE A 123 10.17 4.43 0.28
C PHE A 123 11.28 3.39 0.20
N HIS A 124 12.36 3.64 0.92
CA HIS A 124 13.45 2.68 1.07
C HIS A 124 13.02 1.54 1.97
N ILE A 125 13.20 0.31 1.50
CA ILE A 125 12.85 -0.89 2.27
C ILE A 125 14.13 -1.50 2.86
N ALA A 126 14.09 -1.83 4.14
CA ALA A 126 15.10 -2.63 4.82
C ALA A 126 14.47 -3.86 5.47
N ASN A 127 15.18 -4.98 5.47
CA ASN A 127 14.80 -6.16 6.25
C ASN A 127 15.30 -6.00 7.69
N ARG A 128 14.40 -6.06 8.67
CA ARG A 128 14.74 -5.97 10.10
C ARG A 128 15.18 -7.32 10.69
N GLY A 129 15.16 -8.38 9.90
CA GLY A 129 15.53 -9.74 10.32
C GLY A 129 14.50 -10.39 11.26
N GLY A 130 14.92 -11.40 12.01
CA GLY A 130 14.06 -12.14 12.93
C GLY A 130 13.27 -13.28 12.27
N GLY A 131 12.49 -14.01 13.07
CA GLY A 131 11.75 -15.20 12.64
C GLY A 131 10.42 -14.95 11.92
N ALA A 132 10.11 -13.70 11.57
CA ALA A 132 8.88 -13.35 10.86
C ALA A 132 9.00 -13.60 9.34
N THR A 133 7.90 -13.93 8.68
CA THR A 133 7.84 -14.14 7.22
C THR A 133 8.14 -12.86 6.45
N LEU A 134 7.60 -11.75 6.95
CA LEU A 134 7.91 -10.39 6.52
C LEU A 134 8.30 -9.59 7.76
N ASN A 135 9.42 -8.88 7.70
CA ASN A 135 9.82 -7.90 8.72
C ASN A 135 10.49 -6.70 8.06
N TYR A 136 9.68 -5.78 7.57
CA TYR A 136 10.13 -4.66 6.77
C TYR A 136 10.08 -3.34 7.55
N GLN A 137 11.06 -2.49 7.27
CA GLN A 137 11.03 -1.07 7.56
C GLN A 137 10.95 -0.32 6.24
N PHE A 138 9.95 0.54 6.10
CA PHE A 138 9.79 1.48 5.01
C PHE A 138 10.21 2.86 5.52
N THR A 139 11.17 3.49 4.85
CA THR A 139 11.67 4.82 5.19
C THR A 139 11.35 5.76 4.04
N ARG A 140 10.49 6.74 4.28
CA ARG A 140 10.16 7.81 3.34
C ARG A 140 11.39 8.66 3.09
N VAL A 141 11.71 8.94 1.83
CA VAL A 141 12.73 9.92 1.47
C VAL A 141 12.07 11.27 1.29
N VAL A 142 12.52 12.25 2.07
CA VAL A 142 12.17 13.65 1.86
C VAL A 142 13.29 14.27 1.05
N HIS A 143 13.04 14.50 -0.24
CA HIS A 143 13.91 15.34 -1.05
C HIS A 143 13.75 16.78 -0.57
N ALA A 144 14.70 17.27 0.21
CA ALA A 144 14.78 18.69 0.51
C ALA A 144 14.89 19.44 -0.84
N LYS A 145 14.01 20.42 -1.07
CA LYS A 145 14.17 21.33 -2.22
C LYS A 145 15.57 21.95 -2.13
N ALA A 146 16.38 21.70 -3.14
CA ALA A 146 17.66 22.37 -3.37
C ALA A 146 17.46 23.86 -3.63
#